data_AF-A0A258C4K8-F1
#
_entry.id   AF-A0A258C4K8-F1
#
_cell.length_a   1.000
_cell.length_b   1.000
_cell.length_c   1.000
_cell.angle_alpha   90.00
_cell.angle_beta   90.00
_cell.angle_gamma   90.00
#
_symmetry.space_group_name_H-M   'P 1'
#
loop_
_entity.id
_entity.type
_entity.pdbx_description
1 polymer ?
#
loop_
_entity_poly.entity_id
_entity_poly.type
_entity_poly.pdbx_seq_one_letter_code
_entity_poly.pdbx_strand_id
1 'polypeptide(L)' 'EAVRFVTETRRASISSVQRKLKIGYNRAARMIEAMEMAGVVTSMNTNGSREVLAPPPMRD' A
#
# COMPACT_ATOMS: atom_id res chain seq x y z
N GLU A 1 7.81 -0.16 -6.65
CA GLU A 1 8.03 -1.15 -5.56
C GLU A 1 6.90 -1.24 -4.55
N ALA A 2 6.48 -0.12 -3.95
CA ALA A 2 5.42 -0.13 -2.93
C ALA A 2 4.11 -0.77 -3.46
N VAL A 3 3.64 -0.36 -4.64
CA VAL A 3 2.43 -0.92 -5.29
C VAL A 3 2.58 -2.43 -5.45
N ARG A 4 3.68 -2.89 -6.07
CA ARG A 4 3.98 -4.31 -6.26
C ARG A 4 3.88 -5.11 -4.95
N PHE A 5 4.54 -4.64 -3.89
CA PHE A 5 4.48 -5.28 -2.57
C PHE A 5 3.04 -5.35 -2.03
N VAL A 6 2.29 -4.24 -2.13
CA VAL A 6 0.91 -4.15 -1.65
C VAL A 6 0.01 -5.10 -2.43
N THR A 7 0.13 -5.14 -3.75
CA THR A 7 -0.67 -6.01 -4.64
C THR A 7 -0.33 -7.49 -4.49
N GLU A 8 0.94 -7.83 -4.22
CA GLU A 8 1.36 -9.21 -3.97
C GLU A 8 0.94 -9.72 -2.59
N THR A 9 1.09 -8.89 -1.55
CA THR A 9 0.89 -9.33 -0.15
C THR A 9 -0.48 -9.01 0.41
N ARG A 10 -1.27 -8.20 -0.29
CA ARG A 10 -2.57 -7.67 0.16
C ARG A 10 -2.48 -6.87 1.47
N ARG A 11 -1.29 -6.33 1.79
CA ARG A 11 -1.03 -5.54 3.01
C ARG A 11 -0.81 -4.07 2.65
N ALA A 12 -1.85 -3.25 2.82
CA ALA A 12 -1.82 -1.81 2.54
C ALA A 12 -1.89 -0.95 3.82
N SER A 13 -1.02 -1.21 4.79
CA SER A 13 -0.85 -0.34 5.95
C SER A 13 0.45 0.45 5.87
N ILE A 14 0.47 1.67 6.41
CA ILE A 14 1.67 2.52 6.44
C ILE A 14 2.84 1.76 7.06
N SER A 15 2.62 1.09 8.21
CA SER A 15 3.66 0.34 8.91
C SER A 15 4.21 -0.85 8.11
N SER A 16 3.38 -1.51 7.30
CA SER A 16 3.84 -2.61 6.42
C SER A 16 4.76 -2.11 5.31
N VAL A 17 4.41 -0.97 4.69
CA VAL A 17 5.22 -0.32 3.64
C VAL A 17 6.52 0.22 4.22
N GLN A 18 6.49 0.83 5.42
CA GLN A 18 7.68 1.28 6.13
C GLN A 18 8.70 0.16 6.31
N ARG A 19 8.26 -0.99 6.85
CA ARG A 19 9.14 -2.13 7.11
C ARG A 19 9.68 -2.75 5.84
N LYS A 20 8.84 -2.89 4.80
CA LYS A 20 9.26 -3.49 3.53
C LYS A 20 10.31 -2.64 2.81
N LEU A 21 10.09 -1.32 2.77
CA LEU A 21 10.93 -0.39 2.00
C LEU A 21 12.00 0.29 2.84
N LYS A 22 12.03 0.06 4.16
CA LYS A 22 12.93 0.68 5.13
C LYS A 22 12.90 2.22 5.06
N ILE A 23 11.68 2.78 5.06
CA ILE A 23 11.43 4.23 4.97
C ILE A 23 10.69 4.76 6.20
N GLY A 24 10.82 6.08 6.43
CA GLY A 24 10.10 6.79 7.49
C GLY A 24 8.59 6.88 7.25
N TYR A 25 7.86 7.15 8.34
CA TYR A 25 6.38 7.17 8.36
C TYR A 25 5.77 8.08 7.29
N ASN A 26 6.20 9.36 7.24
CA ASN A 26 5.64 10.35 6.30
C ASN A 26 5.81 9.93 4.84
N ARG A 27 6.94 9.28 4.50
CA ARG A 27 7.18 8.80 3.14
C ARG A 27 6.25 7.64 2.79
N ALA A 28 6.04 6.70 3.71
CA ALA A 28 5.11 5.60 3.52
C ALA A 28 3.65 6.08 3.47
N ALA A 29 3.27 7.06 4.29
CA ALA A 29 1.94 7.67 4.29
C ALA A 29 1.61 8.29 2.92
N ARG A 30 2.53 9.11 2.38
CA ARG A 30 2.37 9.70 1.03
C ARG A 30 2.25 8.65 -0.08
N MET A 31 3.00 7.54 0.03
CA MET A 31 2.89 6.44 -0.93
C MET A 31 1.52 5.78 -0.87
N ILE A 32 0.96 5.59 0.33
CA ILE A 32 -0.37 5.02 0.54
C ILE A 32 -1.47 5.97 0.05
N GLU A 33 -1.36 7.27 0.31
CA GLU A 33 -2.28 8.28 -0.25
C GLU A 33 -2.25 8.29 -1.77
N ALA A 34 -1.05 8.25 -2.38
CA ALA A 34 -0.93 8.15 -3.83
C ALA A 34 -1.56 6.86 -4.39
N MET A 35 -1.48 5.75 -3.67
CA MET A 35 -2.17 4.50 -4.04
C MET A 35 -3.68 4.62 -3.96
N GLU A 36 -4.22 5.30 -2.95
CA GLU A 36 -5.65 5.56 -2.83
C GLU A 36 -6.15 6.43 -3.99
N MET A 37 -5.46 7.54 -4.28
CA MET A 37 -5.79 8.42 -5.41
C MET A 37 -5.71 7.70 -6.76
N ALA A 38 -4.79 6.76 -6.91
CA ALA A 38 -4.64 5.95 -8.12
C ALA A 38 -5.62 4.77 -8.19
N GLY A 39 -6.51 4.58 -7.20
CA GLY A 39 -7.46 3.47 -7.15
C GLY A 39 -6.82 2.10 -6.88
N VAL A 40 -5.59 2.06 -6.35
CA VAL A 40 -4.87 0.82 -6.01
C VAL A 40 -5.37 0.24 -4.69
N VAL A 41 -5.76 1.10 -3.75
CA VAL A 41 -6.27 0.71 -2.43
C VAL A 41 -7.53 1.51 -2.10
N THR A 42 -8.34 1.02 -1.17
CA THR A 42 -9.50 1.75 -0.64
C THR A 42 -9.07 2.93 0.23
N SER A 43 -10.06 3.75 0.60
CA SER A 43 -9.93 4.62 1.76
C SER A 43 -9.58 3.83 3.02
N MET A 44 -9.01 4.54 3.99
CA MET A 44 -8.62 3.97 5.28
C MET A 44 -9.86 3.55 6.07
N ASN A 45 -9.85 2.33 6.61
CA ASN A 45 -10.88 1.89 7.55
C ASN A 45 -10.60 2.40 8.97
N THR A 46 -11.53 2.12 9.89
CA THR A 46 -11.44 2.54 11.30
C THR A 46 -10.25 1.97 12.06
N ASN A 47 -9.64 0.86 11.60
CA ASN A 47 -8.46 0.28 12.24
C ASN A 47 -7.13 0.73 11.59
N GLY A 48 -7.19 1.67 10.64
CA GLY A 48 -6.02 2.23 9.97
C GLY A 48 -5.44 1.35 8.85
N SER A 49 -6.14 0.28 8.45
CA SER A 49 -5.79 -0.52 7.28
C SER A 49 -6.63 -0.16 6.06
N ARG A 50 -6.20 -0.65 4.90
CA ARG A 50 -6.82 -0.40 3.60
C ARG A 50 -6.89 -1.73 2.86
N GLU A 51 -7.94 -1.91 2.08
CA GLU A 51 -8.06 -3.06 1.20
C GLU A 51 -7.40 -2.77 -0.14
N VAL A 52 -6.84 -3.79 -0.77
CA VAL A 52 -6.13 -3.65 -2.05
C VAL A 52 -7.11 -3.93 -3.20
N LEU A 53 -7.28 -2.96 -4.09
CA LEU A 53 -8.19 -3.07 -5.23
C LEU A 53 -7.47 -3.58 -6.48
N ALA A 54 -6.22 -3.14 -6.68
CA ALA A 54 -5.46 -3.56 -7.86
C ALA A 54 -5.14 -5.06 -7.84
N PRO A 55 -5.15 -5.72 -9.01
CA PRO A 55 -4.76 -7.12 -9.13
C PRO A 55 -3.28 -7.30 -8.78
N PRO A 56 -2.85 -8.52 -8.39
CA PRO A 56 -1.44 -8.84 -8.28
C PRO A 56 -0.72 -8.61 -9.62
N PRO A 57 0.58 -8.26 -9.61
CA PRO A 57 1.36 -8.12 -10.83
C PRO A 57 1.33 -9.43 -11.63
N MET A 58 1.29 -9.34 -12.95
CA MET A 58 1.51 -10.51 -13.81
C MET A 58 2.89 -11.08 -13.48
N ARG A 59 2.96 -12.40 -13.27
CA ARG A 59 4.23 -13.09 -13.10
C ARG A 59 4.84 -13.26 -14.49
N ASP A 60 6.01 -12.68 -14.70
CA ASP A 60 6.86 -12.98 -15.85
C ASP A 60 7.29 -14.46 -15.83
#